data_AF-A0A925H0J2-F1
#
_entry.id   AF-A0A925H0J2-F1
#
_cell.length_a   1.000
_cell.length_b   1.000
_cell.length_c   1.000
_cell.angle_alpha   90.00
_cell.angle_beta   90.00
_cell.angle_gamma   90.00
#
_symmetry.space_group_name_H-M   'P 1'
#
loop_
_entity.id
_entity.type
_entity.pdbx_description
1 polymer ?
#
loop_
_entity_poly.entity_id
_entity_poly.type
_entity_poly.pdbx_seq_one_letter_code
_entity_poly.pdbx_strand_id
1 'polypeptide(L)'
;MVSKILLALLLTSCPLIRAAGNWPQFRGPDGTGHSDARGLPLLWSETRNVVWKTAIHDQGWSSPVIYGKQIWLTSASKDGRELFVLCIDRDTGKIIRDWKLFDVPQPQYVHPFNTHASPTPVIEQGRVYITFGASGTACIDTKTFRVLWERRDIECNHFRGAGSSPILFGNLLLMHFDGSDHQFVIALDKKTGRTVWQTKRSIDFKDLDSNGKPAADGDERKAFSTPHVERINGRWEMISLGAKAAYSYDPFTGKELWRVEERGRHSASTRPVMGHGMIFFPTGFSAGHLFAVRTGGEGLITDTHVVWKVKRGVSNKPSILLVEDLIYMIGDTGIASCIDARTGQQLWQHRMSGEYSASPVYADGRLWFFSEDGKTTVLKPGRVFEQVGENRLDEGFLASPAIAEKAFYLRTRTHLYRIEEK
;
A
#
# COMPACT_ATOMS: atom_id res chain seq x y z
N MET A 1 -32.17 32.17 -47.98
CA MET A 1 -30.71 31.89 -47.84
C MET A 1 -30.31 32.20 -46.42
N VAL A 2 -30.25 31.19 -45.55
CA VAL A 2 -29.75 31.34 -44.17
C VAL A 2 -28.66 30.28 -43.99
N SER A 3 -27.42 30.75 -43.92
CA SER A 3 -26.22 29.92 -43.79
C SER A 3 -26.11 29.41 -42.35
N LYS A 4 -26.13 28.09 -42.16
CA LYS A 4 -25.82 27.45 -40.88
C LYS A 4 -24.32 27.17 -40.84
N ILE A 5 -23.58 27.97 -40.06
CA ILE A 5 -22.19 27.69 -39.71
C ILE A 5 -22.19 26.66 -38.59
N LEU A 6 -21.72 25.45 -38.89
CA LEU A 6 -21.51 24.38 -37.92
C LEU A 6 -20.16 24.63 -37.23
N LEU A 7 -20.17 25.05 -35.97
CA LEU A 7 -18.96 25.20 -35.17
C LEU A 7 -18.59 23.82 -34.59
N ALA A 8 -17.62 23.16 -35.20
CA ALA A 8 -17.06 21.91 -34.68
C ALA A 8 -16.15 22.20 -33.47
N LEU A 9 -16.62 21.91 -32.26
CA LEU A 9 -15.77 21.88 -31.07
C LEU A 9 -14.81 20.68 -31.16
N LEU A 10 -13.56 20.93 -31.53
CA LEU A 10 -12.45 20.00 -31.31
C LEU A 10 -12.20 19.88 -29.80
N LEU A 11 -12.72 18.81 -29.20
CA LEU A 11 -12.27 18.32 -27.90
C LEU A 11 -10.82 17.84 -28.04
N THR A 12 -9.87 18.73 -27.79
CA THR A 12 -8.46 18.36 -27.62
C THR A 12 -8.34 17.53 -26.35
N SER A 13 -8.34 16.21 -26.48
CA SER A 13 -7.93 15.30 -25.42
C SER A 13 -6.46 15.60 -25.11
N CYS A 14 -6.20 16.32 -24.02
CA CYS A 14 -4.85 16.50 -23.51
C CYS A 14 -4.39 15.12 -23.01
N PRO A 15 -3.42 14.44 -23.65
CA PRO A 15 -2.85 13.25 -23.04
C PRO A 15 -2.25 13.67 -21.70
N LEU A 16 -2.76 13.09 -20.62
CA LEU A 16 -2.07 13.09 -19.34
C LEU A 16 -0.70 12.46 -19.61
N ILE A 17 0.32 13.30 -19.79
CA ILE A 17 1.71 12.87 -19.73
C ILE A 17 1.88 12.37 -18.29
N ARG A 18 1.64 11.07 -18.10
CA ARG A 18 2.09 10.35 -16.91
C ARG A 18 3.59 10.60 -16.90
N ALA A 19 4.04 11.45 -15.98
CA ALA A 19 5.45 11.79 -15.87
C ALA A 19 6.22 10.48 -15.67
N ALA A 20 6.85 10.00 -16.74
CA ALA A 20 7.66 8.80 -16.72
C ALA A 20 8.70 8.98 -15.61
N GLY A 21 8.67 8.11 -14.59
CA GLY A 21 9.64 8.15 -13.49
C GLY A 21 9.14 8.62 -12.12
N ASN A 22 7.84 8.81 -11.89
CA ASN A 22 7.31 9.02 -10.53
C ASN A 22 6.75 7.71 -9.93
N TRP A 23 6.89 7.56 -8.61
CA TRP A 23 6.32 6.49 -7.80
C TRP A 23 5.73 7.09 -6.51
N PRO A 24 4.62 7.84 -6.61
CA PRO A 24 4.24 8.84 -5.61
C PRO A 24 3.62 8.28 -4.32
N GLN A 25 3.22 7.01 -4.30
CA GLN A 25 2.50 6.40 -3.17
C GLN A 25 2.87 4.92 -3.04
N PHE A 26 2.43 4.30 -1.95
CA PHE A 26 2.53 2.85 -1.77
C PHE A 26 1.96 2.11 -2.98
N ARG A 27 2.76 1.19 -3.55
CA ARG A 27 2.47 0.43 -4.77
C ARG A 27 2.33 1.26 -6.06
N GLY A 28 2.96 2.44 -6.11
CA GLY A 28 3.17 3.19 -7.35
C GLY A 28 2.02 4.09 -7.76
N PRO A 29 2.06 4.69 -8.96
CA PRO A 29 1.16 5.80 -9.33
C PRO A 29 -0.32 5.48 -9.20
N ASP A 30 -0.73 4.25 -9.53
CA ASP A 30 -2.12 3.80 -9.44
C ASP A 30 -2.37 2.94 -8.18
N GLY A 31 -1.36 2.70 -7.34
CA GLY A 31 -1.47 1.86 -6.15
C GLY A 31 -1.68 0.36 -6.43
N THR A 32 -1.41 -0.10 -7.66
CA THR A 32 -1.63 -1.49 -8.09
C THR A 32 -0.36 -2.34 -8.05
N GLY A 33 0.82 -1.72 -7.93
CA GLY A 33 2.11 -2.39 -8.02
C GLY A 33 2.58 -2.60 -9.46
N HIS A 34 1.96 -1.93 -10.44
CA HIS A 34 2.33 -1.98 -11.85
C HIS A 34 3.26 -0.82 -12.22
N SER A 35 4.21 -1.10 -13.11
CA SER A 35 5.09 -0.09 -13.70
C SER A 35 5.21 -0.27 -15.21
N ASP A 36 5.15 0.86 -15.93
CA ASP A 36 5.42 0.92 -17.36
C ASP A 36 6.92 1.01 -17.68
N ALA A 37 7.78 0.99 -16.65
CA ALA A 37 9.22 0.94 -16.79
C ALA A 37 9.68 -0.18 -17.75
N ARG A 38 10.76 0.10 -18.47
CA ARG A 38 11.41 -0.80 -19.44
C ARG A 38 12.92 -0.76 -19.25
N GLY A 39 13.60 -1.83 -19.63
CA GLY A 39 15.05 -1.94 -19.46
C GLY A 39 15.46 -2.04 -18.00
N LEU A 40 14.62 -2.66 -17.17
CA LEU A 40 14.96 -2.94 -15.78
C LEU A 40 16.00 -4.07 -15.73
N PRO A 41 17.02 -3.98 -14.85
CA PRO A 41 18.05 -5.02 -14.75
C PRO A 41 17.42 -6.34 -14.32
N LEU A 42 17.67 -7.41 -15.08
CA LEU A 42 17.20 -8.75 -14.69
C LEU A 42 17.95 -9.31 -13.48
N LEU A 43 19.25 -9.02 -13.42
CA LEU A 43 20.17 -9.58 -12.43
C LEU A 43 20.90 -8.49 -11.65
N TRP A 44 21.05 -8.66 -10.33
CA TRP A 44 21.81 -7.80 -9.42
C TRP A 44 22.31 -8.57 -8.19
N SER A 45 23.30 -7.99 -7.52
CA SER A 45 23.84 -8.44 -6.23
C SER A 45 24.38 -7.22 -5.49
N GLU A 46 24.98 -7.37 -4.31
CA GLU A 46 25.70 -6.28 -3.62
C GLU A 46 26.81 -5.63 -4.48
N THR A 47 27.32 -6.33 -5.50
CA THR A 47 28.42 -5.86 -6.37
C THR A 47 28.03 -5.67 -7.83
N ARG A 48 26.83 -6.12 -8.25
CA ARG A 48 26.35 -6.06 -9.64
C ARG A 48 25.13 -5.17 -9.77
N ASN A 49 25.14 -4.26 -10.76
CA ASN A 49 24.02 -3.38 -11.09
C ASN A 49 23.53 -2.48 -9.95
N VAL A 50 24.36 -2.29 -8.91
CA VAL A 50 24.16 -1.24 -7.89
C VAL A 50 24.78 0.05 -8.42
N VAL A 51 23.95 1.08 -8.61
CA VAL A 51 24.40 2.43 -8.98
C VAL A 51 24.89 3.15 -7.73
N TRP A 52 24.08 3.11 -6.67
CA TRP A 52 24.41 3.62 -5.35
C TRP A 52 23.67 2.82 -4.27
N LYS A 53 24.22 2.87 -3.05
CA LYS A 53 23.67 2.29 -1.82
C LYS A 53 23.87 3.30 -0.69
N THR A 54 22.79 3.65 0.00
CA THR A 54 22.78 4.68 1.05
C THR A 54 22.28 4.06 2.34
N ALA A 55 23.08 4.14 3.40
CA ALA A 55 22.66 3.68 4.72
C ALA A 55 21.49 4.53 5.24
N ILE A 56 20.49 3.86 5.81
CA ILE A 56 19.34 4.48 6.46
C ILE A 56 19.42 4.11 7.93
N HIS A 57 19.50 5.13 8.79
CA HIS A 57 19.60 4.91 10.23
C HIS A 57 18.28 4.40 10.82
N ASP A 58 18.37 3.81 12.02
CA ASP A 58 17.25 3.29 12.79
C ASP A 58 16.36 2.28 12.02
N GLN A 59 15.05 2.23 12.31
CA GLN A 59 14.14 1.22 11.75
C GLN A 59 12.96 1.86 11.03
N GLY A 60 12.47 1.23 9.95
CA GLY A 60 11.26 1.67 9.28
C GLY A 60 10.92 0.81 8.07
N TRP A 61 9.64 0.48 7.87
CA TRP A 61 9.18 -0.35 6.75
C TRP A 61 8.44 0.43 5.67
N SER A 62 8.46 1.76 5.72
CA SER A 62 7.91 2.57 4.63
C SER A 62 8.63 2.29 3.32
N SER A 63 7.85 2.12 2.26
CA SER A 63 8.39 1.98 0.90
C SER A 63 8.89 3.35 0.42
N PRO A 64 9.95 3.40 -0.41
CA PRO A 64 10.36 4.65 -1.05
C PRO A 64 9.22 5.20 -1.90
N VAL A 65 8.99 6.51 -1.84
CA VAL A 65 8.17 7.23 -2.82
C VAL A 65 8.99 8.25 -3.57
N ILE A 66 8.70 8.41 -4.86
CA ILE A 66 9.52 9.16 -5.81
C ILE A 66 8.67 10.20 -6.51
N TYR A 67 9.13 11.45 -6.46
CA TYR A 67 8.61 12.52 -7.31
C TYR A 67 9.76 13.36 -7.86
N GLY A 68 9.93 13.36 -9.18
CA GLY A 68 11.09 13.94 -9.84
C GLY A 68 12.38 13.31 -9.33
N LYS A 69 13.25 14.16 -8.75
CA LYS A 69 14.57 13.74 -8.23
C LYS A 69 14.59 13.43 -6.74
N GLN A 70 13.44 13.45 -6.06
CA GLN A 70 13.39 13.22 -4.62
C GLN A 70 12.82 11.85 -4.30
N ILE A 71 13.51 11.12 -3.42
CA ILE A 71 13.01 9.92 -2.76
C ILE A 71 12.71 10.27 -1.31
N TRP A 72 11.53 9.88 -0.83
CA TRP A 72 11.12 10.11 0.56
C TRP A 72 10.91 8.80 1.30
N LEU A 73 11.39 8.77 2.55
CA LEU A 73 11.32 7.64 3.48
C LEU A 73 11.02 8.12 4.90
N THR A 74 10.56 7.20 5.74
CA THR A 74 10.46 7.39 7.20
C THR A 74 11.30 6.36 7.94
N SER A 75 11.86 6.76 9.08
CA SER A 75 12.49 5.87 10.06
C SER A 75 12.07 6.30 11.47
N ALA A 76 12.32 5.45 12.47
CA ALA A 76 12.03 5.73 13.86
C ALA A 76 13.05 5.03 14.74
N SER A 77 13.45 5.69 15.83
CA SER A 77 14.31 5.10 16.85
C SER A 77 13.74 3.77 17.32
N LYS A 78 14.62 2.83 17.72
CA LYS A 78 14.20 1.48 18.13
C LYS A 78 13.20 1.48 19.29
N ASP A 79 13.26 2.48 20.17
CA ASP A 79 12.33 2.66 21.28
C ASP A 79 11.05 3.42 20.89
N GLY A 80 10.93 3.89 19.65
CA GLY A 80 9.78 4.60 19.11
C GLY A 80 9.64 6.05 19.54
N ARG A 81 10.61 6.59 20.30
CA ARG A 81 10.52 7.95 20.86
C ARG A 81 10.81 9.05 19.85
N GLU A 82 11.57 8.76 18.81
CA GLU A 82 11.93 9.72 17.77
C GLU A 82 11.50 9.20 16.41
N LEU A 83 10.77 10.02 15.67
CA LEU A 83 10.22 9.71 14.34
C LEU A 83 10.85 10.64 13.31
N PHE A 84 11.47 10.08 12.29
CA PHE A 84 12.29 10.78 11.31
C PHE A 84 11.71 10.71 9.92
N VAL A 85 12.06 11.71 9.12
CA VAL A 85 11.81 11.72 7.67
C VAL A 85 13.11 12.02 6.94
N LEU A 86 13.32 11.31 5.84
CA LEU A 86 14.48 11.45 4.98
C LEU A 86 14.04 11.82 3.58
N CYS A 87 14.74 12.79 2.99
CA CYS A 87 14.68 13.12 1.56
C CYS A 87 16.06 12.85 0.95
N ILE A 88 16.08 12.02 -0.09
CA ILE A 88 17.29 11.51 -0.73
C ILE A 88 17.25 11.91 -2.21
N ASP A 89 18.39 12.35 -2.73
CA ASP A 89 18.55 12.61 -4.15
C ASP A 89 18.52 11.29 -4.93
N ARG A 90 17.53 11.14 -5.79
CA ARG A 90 17.25 9.92 -6.56
C ARG A 90 18.44 9.52 -7.44
N ASP A 91 19.13 10.50 -8.00
CA ASP A 91 20.14 10.25 -9.02
C ASP A 91 21.46 9.81 -8.37
N THR A 92 21.85 10.44 -7.26
CA THR A 92 23.15 10.27 -6.59
C THR A 92 23.11 9.44 -5.30
N GLY A 93 21.93 9.22 -4.72
CA GLY A 93 21.77 8.53 -3.43
C GLY A 93 22.13 9.39 -2.21
N LYS A 94 22.54 10.65 -2.41
CA LYS A 94 22.91 11.53 -1.29
C LYS A 94 21.67 11.94 -0.50
N ILE A 95 21.75 11.85 0.83
CA ILE A 95 20.72 12.40 1.72
C ILE A 95 20.73 13.92 1.56
N ILE A 96 19.62 14.48 1.04
CA ILE A 96 19.40 15.92 0.93
C ILE A 96 19.03 16.49 2.29
N ARG A 97 18.15 15.78 3.00
CA ARG A 97 17.71 16.17 4.33
C ARG A 97 17.32 14.92 5.14
N ASP A 98 17.72 14.93 6.40
CA ASP A 98 17.37 13.94 7.42
C ASP A 98 17.11 14.71 8.72
N TRP A 99 15.94 14.50 9.32
CA TRP A 99 15.55 15.18 10.54
C TRP A 99 14.44 14.45 11.30
N LYS A 100 14.46 14.65 12.62
CA LYS A 100 13.35 14.29 13.49
C LYS A 100 12.15 15.18 13.19
N LEU A 101 11.04 14.55 12.85
CA LEU A 101 9.76 15.19 12.61
C LEU A 101 8.91 15.23 13.89
N PHE A 102 8.90 14.14 14.66
CA PHE A 102 8.10 14.06 15.89
C PHE A 102 8.84 13.36 17.03
N ASP A 103 8.67 13.90 18.24
CA ASP A 103 8.92 13.21 19.50
C ASP A 103 7.64 12.51 20.01
N VAL A 104 7.81 11.32 20.59
CA VAL A 104 6.75 10.50 21.20
C VAL A 104 7.19 10.06 22.60
N PRO A 105 6.80 10.80 23.67
CA PRO A 105 7.25 10.50 25.03
C PRO A 105 6.89 9.09 25.52
N GLN A 106 5.72 8.60 25.11
CA GLN A 106 5.19 7.28 25.46
C GLN A 106 4.75 6.54 24.19
N PRO A 107 5.69 5.88 23.50
CA PRO A 107 5.37 5.12 22.30
C PRO A 107 4.43 3.95 22.60
N GLN A 108 3.46 3.70 21.70
CA GLN A 108 2.60 2.52 21.79
C GLN A 108 3.42 1.24 21.62
N TYR A 109 2.90 0.11 22.10
CA TYR A 109 3.48 -1.18 21.73
C TYR A 109 3.48 -1.35 20.19
N VAL A 110 4.50 -2.04 19.68
CA VAL A 110 4.63 -2.43 18.27
C VAL A 110 5.10 -3.88 18.20
N HIS A 111 4.55 -4.65 17.26
CA HIS A 111 4.95 -6.04 17.09
C HIS A 111 6.32 -6.13 16.39
N PRO A 112 7.20 -7.13 16.69
CA PRO A 112 8.54 -7.24 16.08
C PRO A 112 8.60 -7.29 14.53
N PHE A 113 7.53 -7.69 13.84
CA PHE A 113 7.46 -7.62 12.37
C PHE A 113 7.08 -6.23 11.84
N ASN A 114 6.82 -5.26 12.72
CA ASN A 114 6.38 -3.91 12.41
C ASN A 114 7.30 -2.88 13.07
N THR A 115 7.17 -1.60 12.72
CA THR A 115 7.94 -0.49 13.30
C THR A 115 7.05 0.71 13.54
N HIS A 116 7.56 1.70 14.26
CA HIS A 116 6.90 2.99 14.42
C HIS A 116 6.86 3.81 13.12
N ALA A 117 7.58 3.41 12.06
CA ALA A 117 7.71 4.13 10.79
C ALA A 117 7.36 3.25 9.56
N SER A 118 6.34 2.41 9.68
CA SER A 118 5.90 1.53 8.59
C SER A 118 4.99 2.16 7.53
N PRO A 119 4.10 3.11 7.85
CA PRO A 119 3.28 3.74 6.81
C PRO A 119 4.14 4.44 5.75
N THR A 120 3.87 4.16 4.48
CA THR A 120 4.56 4.76 3.34
C THR A 120 4.04 6.18 3.10
N PRO A 121 4.91 7.21 2.97
CA PRO A 121 4.45 8.56 2.63
C PRO A 121 3.70 8.62 1.29
N VAL A 122 2.99 9.71 1.03
CA VAL A 122 2.48 10.04 -0.30
C VAL A 122 2.98 11.42 -0.73
N ILE A 123 3.43 11.54 -1.98
CA ILE A 123 4.04 12.75 -2.52
C ILE A 123 3.33 13.23 -3.78
N GLU A 124 3.15 14.54 -3.88
CA GLU A 124 2.75 15.23 -5.10
C GLU A 124 3.71 16.40 -5.37
N GLN A 125 3.48 17.14 -6.46
CA GLN A 125 4.29 18.31 -6.75
C GLN A 125 4.26 19.32 -5.60
N GLY A 126 5.41 19.58 -5.02
CA GLY A 126 5.59 20.59 -3.97
C GLY A 126 5.22 20.15 -2.55
N ARG A 127 4.58 18.98 -2.36
CA ARG A 127 4.15 18.51 -1.04
C ARG A 127 4.36 17.02 -0.84
N VAL A 128 4.81 16.64 0.35
CA VAL A 128 4.83 15.26 0.83
C VAL A 128 4.03 15.15 2.12
N TYR A 129 3.28 14.07 2.24
CA TYR A 129 2.41 13.75 3.36
C TYR A 129 2.91 12.50 4.06
N ILE A 130 3.12 12.62 5.36
CA ILE A 130 3.73 11.58 6.18
C ILE A 130 2.80 11.29 7.35
N THR A 131 2.62 10.02 7.67
CA THR A 131 1.91 9.59 8.88
C THR A 131 2.72 8.53 9.60
N PHE A 132 2.67 8.56 10.93
CA PHE A 132 3.14 7.51 11.82
C PHE A 132 1.95 6.92 12.61
N GLY A 133 0.77 6.95 11.99
CA GLY A 133 -0.49 6.62 12.66
C GLY A 133 -0.84 7.67 13.72
N ALA A 134 -1.21 7.21 14.91
CA ALA A 134 -1.67 8.08 16.00
C ALA A 134 -0.56 8.99 16.55
N SER A 135 0.72 8.63 16.35
CA SER A 135 1.86 9.42 16.81
C SER A 135 2.00 10.76 16.08
N GLY A 136 1.48 10.87 14.85
CA GLY A 136 1.45 12.14 14.12
C GLY A 136 1.30 11.99 12.61
N THR A 137 0.70 13.01 12.00
CA THR A 137 0.59 13.17 10.54
C THR A 137 0.99 14.60 10.16
N ALA A 138 1.77 14.78 9.10
CA ALA A 138 2.19 16.10 8.65
C ALA A 138 2.20 16.24 7.12
N CYS A 139 2.11 17.48 6.66
CA CYS A 139 2.45 17.87 5.30
C CYS A 139 3.71 18.72 5.32
N ILE A 140 4.62 18.46 4.38
CA ILE A 140 5.90 19.14 4.26
C ILE A 140 6.04 19.69 2.86
N ASP A 141 6.52 20.92 2.74
CA ASP A 141 6.90 21.52 1.46
C ASP A 141 8.20 20.88 0.94
N THR A 142 8.16 20.29 -0.26
CA THR A 142 9.27 19.46 -0.77
C THR A 142 10.47 20.29 -1.24
N LYS A 143 10.37 21.62 -1.29
CA LYS A 143 11.45 22.52 -1.70
C LYS A 143 12.15 23.14 -0.51
N THR A 144 11.38 23.61 0.47
CA THR A 144 11.86 24.33 1.65
C THR A 144 12.02 23.44 2.87
N PHE A 145 11.50 22.20 2.82
CA PHE A 145 11.46 21.25 3.93
C PHE A 145 10.71 21.75 5.17
N ARG A 146 9.88 22.79 5.02
CA ARG A 146 9.05 23.32 6.10
C ARG A 146 7.80 22.46 6.28
N VAL A 147 7.49 22.15 7.54
CA VAL A 147 6.20 21.58 7.91
C VAL A 147 5.13 22.64 7.66
N LEU A 148 4.18 22.34 6.77
CA LEU A 148 3.07 23.23 6.41
C LEU A 148 1.92 23.10 7.40
N TRP A 149 1.68 21.88 7.89
CA TRP A 149 0.75 21.58 8.97
C TRP A 149 1.10 20.22 9.58
N GLU A 150 0.69 20.01 10.83
CA GLU A 150 0.75 18.72 11.52
C GLU A 150 -0.53 18.43 12.32
N ARG A 151 -0.77 17.16 12.61
CA ARG A 151 -1.89 16.62 13.39
C ARG A 151 -1.34 15.56 14.35
N ARG A 152 -1.69 15.66 15.64
CA ARG A 152 -1.32 14.73 16.71
C ARG A 152 -2.52 14.30 17.57
N ASP A 153 -3.71 14.71 17.16
CA ASP A 153 -4.99 14.56 17.84
C ASP A 153 -5.84 13.41 17.28
N ILE A 154 -5.32 12.63 16.33
CA ILE A 154 -6.03 11.47 15.77
C ILE A 154 -5.75 10.26 16.66
N GLU A 155 -6.68 9.98 17.57
CA GLU A 155 -6.56 8.89 18.54
C GLU A 155 -6.82 7.52 17.92
N CYS A 156 -5.93 6.57 18.22
CA CYS A 156 -6.02 5.16 17.82
C CYS A 156 -4.88 4.39 18.51
N ASN A 157 -5.20 3.40 19.31
CA ASN A 157 -4.26 2.39 19.78
C ASN A 157 -4.01 1.37 18.67
N HIS A 158 -2.94 1.54 17.91
CA HIS A 158 -2.59 0.62 16.82
C HIS A 158 -2.20 -0.76 17.34
N PHE A 159 -1.80 -0.88 18.62
CA PHE A 159 -1.35 -2.08 19.34
C PHE A 159 -0.20 -2.86 18.70
N ARG A 160 -0.31 -3.30 17.45
CA ARG A 160 0.75 -3.96 16.67
C ARG A 160 1.54 -2.97 15.79
N GLY A 161 1.34 -1.66 15.98
CA GLY A 161 1.92 -0.57 15.19
C GLY A 161 1.09 -0.18 13.96
N ALA A 162 1.19 1.08 13.54
CA ALA A 162 0.49 1.56 12.34
C ALA A 162 1.05 0.89 11.08
N GLY A 163 0.19 0.57 10.12
CA GLY A 163 0.60 -0.05 8.84
C GLY A 163 -0.05 0.54 7.60
N SER A 164 -1.22 1.17 7.73
CA SER A 164 -1.90 1.78 6.58
C SER A 164 -1.21 3.06 6.14
N SER A 165 -0.82 3.08 4.87
CA SER A 165 -0.30 4.29 4.20
C SER A 165 -1.44 5.23 3.76
N PRO A 166 -1.24 6.56 3.77
CA PRO A 166 -2.18 7.53 3.23
C PRO A 166 -2.23 7.48 1.70
N ILE A 167 -3.34 7.94 1.12
CA ILE A 167 -3.47 8.19 -0.33
C ILE A 167 -4.02 9.59 -0.59
N LEU A 168 -3.77 10.13 -1.78
CA LEU A 168 -4.34 11.39 -2.24
C LEU A 168 -5.51 11.14 -3.20
N PHE A 169 -6.59 11.90 -3.02
CA PHE A 169 -7.69 11.95 -3.98
C PHE A 169 -8.29 13.36 -4.04
N GLY A 170 -8.12 14.04 -5.18
CA GLY A 170 -8.49 15.45 -5.31
C GLY A 170 -7.77 16.34 -4.30
N ASN A 171 -8.52 16.99 -3.40
CA ASN A 171 -7.99 17.80 -2.31
C ASN A 171 -7.94 17.06 -0.96
N LEU A 172 -8.17 15.74 -0.97
CA LEU A 172 -8.26 14.92 0.24
C LEU A 172 -6.99 14.09 0.44
N LEU A 173 -6.54 14.02 1.69
CA LEU A 173 -5.64 13.01 2.20
C LEU A 173 -6.50 11.96 2.92
N LEU A 174 -6.58 10.76 2.35
CA LEU A 174 -7.41 9.67 2.85
C LEU A 174 -6.57 8.70 3.67
N MET A 175 -7.05 8.35 4.86
CA MET A 175 -6.36 7.47 5.80
C MET A 175 -7.32 6.51 6.48
N HIS A 176 -6.74 5.45 7.03
CA HIS A 176 -7.43 4.37 7.70
C HIS A 176 -6.77 4.16 9.07
N PHE A 177 -7.59 4.14 10.11
CA PHE A 177 -7.23 3.91 11.50
C PHE A 177 -8.12 2.81 12.08
N ASP A 178 -7.69 1.55 11.95
CA ASP A 178 -8.31 0.40 12.63
C ASP A 178 -7.34 -0.15 13.68
N GLY A 179 -7.35 0.50 14.84
CA GLY A 179 -6.66 0.09 16.07
C GLY A 179 -7.49 -0.89 16.90
N SER A 180 -7.01 -1.24 18.09
CA SER A 180 -7.73 -2.14 19.00
C SER A 180 -8.89 -1.46 19.72
N ASP A 181 -8.83 -0.14 19.87
CA ASP A 181 -9.81 0.72 20.55
C ASP A 181 -10.75 1.46 19.57
N HIS A 182 -10.24 1.89 18.42
CA HIS A 182 -10.97 2.69 17.44
C HIS A 182 -10.81 2.13 16.03
N GLN A 183 -11.92 2.08 15.28
CA GLN A 183 -11.93 1.66 13.87
C GLN A 183 -12.68 2.68 13.02
N PHE A 184 -11.97 3.37 12.13
CA PHE A 184 -12.53 4.40 11.27
C PHE A 184 -11.66 4.70 10.03
N VAL A 185 -12.30 5.32 9.04
CA VAL A 185 -11.63 6.00 7.93
C VAL A 185 -11.80 7.51 8.08
N ILE A 186 -10.81 8.27 7.62
CA ILE A 186 -10.78 9.73 7.76
C ILE A 186 -10.25 10.38 6.48
N ALA A 187 -10.83 11.53 6.12
CA ALA A 187 -10.28 12.43 5.12
C ALA A 187 -9.87 13.76 5.75
N LEU A 188 -8.67 14.20 5.41
CA LEU A 188 -8.18 15.54 5.74
C LEU A 188 -8.13 16.40 4.48
N ASP A 189 -8.37 17.70 4.63
CA ASP A 189 -8.00 18.68 3.61
C ASP A 189 -6.48 18.65 3.48
N LYS A 190 -5.95 18.28 2.30
CA LYS A 190 -4.51 18.10 2.13
C LYS A 190 -3.71 19.40 2.22
N LYS A 191 -4.35 20.57 2.14
CA LYS A 191 -3.68 21.88 2.26
C LYS A 191 -3.61 22.36 3.70
N THR A 192 -4.64 22.07 4.51
CA THR A 192 -4.73 22.61 5.87
C THR A 192 -4.63 21.57 6.98
N GLY A 193 -4.68 20.27 6.64
CA GLY A 193 -4.70 19.17 7.60
C GLY A 193 -6.00 19.04 8.40
N ARG A 194 -7.05 19.83 8.09
CA ARG A 194 -8.32 19.81 8.85
C ARG A 194 -9.15 18.60 8.43
N THR A 195 -9.83 17.97 9.38
CA THR A 195 -10.76 16.88 9.09
C THR A 195 -11.90 17.38 8.22
N VAL A 196 -12.11 16.73 7.08
CA VAL A 196 -13.25 16.97 6.17
C VAL A 196 -14.40 16.03 6.56
N TRP A 197 -14.09 14.76 6.76
CA TRP A 197 -15.02 13.77 7.27
C TRP A 197 -14.28 12.64 8.00
N GLN A 198 -15.00 11.95 8.87
CA GLN A 198 -14.55 10.75 9.57
C GLN A 198 -15.74 9.79 9.71
N THR A 199 -15.54 8.52 9.37
CA THR A 199 -16.58 7.50 9.39
C THR A 199 -16.11 6.28 10.18
N LYS A 200 -16.83 5.95 11.25
CA LYS A 200 -16.59 4.72 12.03
C LYS A 200 -16.96 3.49 11.22
N ARG A 201 -16.27 2.37 11.44
CA ARG A 201 -16.66 1.07 10.85
C ARG A 201 -18.03 0.66 11.39
N SER A 202 -18.94 0.29 10.50
CA SER A 202 -20.32 -0.08 10.86
C SER A 202 -20.50 -1.55 11.25
N ILE A 203 -19.46 -2.38 11.16
CA ILE A 203 -19.57 -3.80 11.51
C ILE A 203 -19.82 -3.95 13.01
N ASP A 204 -20.81 -4.78 13.34
CA ASP A 204 -20.89 -5.41 14.65
C ASP A 204 -19.91 -6.59 14.70
N PHE A 205 -18.85 -6.42 15.51
CA PHE A 205 -17.79 -7.40 15.70
C PHE A 205 -18.25 -8.65 16.45
N LYS A 206 -19.37 -8.59 17.19
CA LYS A 206 -19.94 -9.71 17.97
C LYS A 206 -18.96 -10.38 18.93
N ASP A 207 -18.11 -9.57 19.56
CA ASP A 207 -16.99 -10.00 20.41
C ASP A 207 -16.96 -9.29 21.78
N LEU A 208 -18.07 -8.64 22.16
CA LEU A 208 -18.20 -7.97 23.45
C LEU A 208 -18.65 -8.95 24.53
N ASP A 209 -18.00 -8.89 25.69
CA ASP A 209 -18.47 -9.56 26.91
C ASP A 209 -19.64 -8.81 27.56
N SER A 210 -20.11 -9.32 28.71
CA SER A 210 -21.24 -8.71 29.46
C SER A 210 -20.97 -7.29 29.95
N ASN A 211 -19.70 -6.85 29.99
CA ASN A 211 -19.28 -5.52 30.42
C ASN A 211 -18.99 -4.60 29.22
N GLY A 212 -19.24 -5.06 27.98
CA GLY A 212 -18.92 -4.31 26.78
C GLY A 212 -17.43 -4.25 26.45
N LYS A 213 -16.62 -5.16 27.02
CA LYS A 213 -15.19 -5.25 26.72
C LYS A 213 -14.97 -6.18 25.50
N PRO A 214 -14.16 -5.78 24.50
CA PRO A 214 -13.85 -6.65 23.38
C PRO A 214 -12.97 -7.84 23.79
N ALA A 215 -13.20 -8.98 23.14
CA ALA A 215 -12.31 -10.13 23.20
C ALA A 215 -10.87 -9.75 22.82
N ALA A 216 -9.90 -10.38 23.49
CA ALA A 216 -8.46 -10.14 23.28
C ALA A 216 -8.07 -8.64 23.29
N ASP A 217 -8.74 -7.83 24.11
CA ASP A 217 -8.53 -6.38 24.21
C ASP A 217 -8.63 -5.64 22.85
N GLY A 218 -9.42 -6.18 21.93
CA GLY A 218 -9.61 -5.63 20.59
C GLY A 218 -8.51 -6.01 19.59
N ASP A 219 -7.63 -6.97 19.89
CA ASP A 219 -6.55 -7.40 18.98
C ASP A 219 -7.12 -7.84 17.61
N GLU A 220 -8.30 -8.47 17.58
CA GLU A 220 -8.96 -8.91 16.34
C GLU A 220 -9.74 -7.81 15.59
N ARG A 221 -9.80 -6.58 16.11
CA ARG A 221 -10.52 -5.47 15.47
C ARG A 221 -9.65 -4.62 14.57
N LYS A 222 -8.37 -4.97 14.47
CA LYS A 222 -7.36 -4.20 13.74
C LYS A 222 -7.28 -4.53 12.27
N ALA A 223 -6.88 -3.54 11.49
CA ALA A 223 -6.48 -3.70 10.11
C ALA A 223 -5.41 -2.68 9.72
N PHE A 224 -4.70 -3.01 8.64
CA PHE A 224 -3.50 -2.28 8.21
C PHE A 224 -3.58 -1.92 6.71
N SER A 225 -4.71 -2.19 6.06
CA SER A 225 -4.90 -2.00 4.62
C SER A 225 -4.84 -0.54 4.21
N THR A 226 -4.01 -0.22 3.21
CA THR A 226 -4.09 1.06 2.50
C THR A 226 -5.33 1.10 1.60
N PRO A 227 -6.17 2.15 1.68
CA PRO A 227 -7.36 2.26 0.83
C PRO A 227 -7.01 2.38 -0.65
N HIS A 228 -7.98 2.11 -1.52
CA HIS A 228 -7.88 2.34 -2.96
C HIS A 228 -9.11 3.11 -3.44
N VAL A 229 -8.93 4.07 -4.35
CA VAL A 229 -10.05 4.83 -4.95
C VAL A 229 -10.10 4.54 -6.43
N GLU A 230 -11.26 4.11 -6.92
CA GLU A 230 -11.49 3.84 -8.33
C GLU A 230 -12.88 4.33 -8.76
N ARG A 231 -13.06 4.55 -10.06
CA ARG A 231 -14.35 4.88 -10.65
C ARG A 231 -15.09 3.60 -11.04
N ILE A 232 -16.12 3.26 -10.28
CA ILE A 232 -16.97 2.07 -10.45
C ILE A 232 -18.35 2.52 -10.96
N ASN A 233 -18.80 1.97 -12.10
CA ASN A 233 -20.11 2.26 -12.69
C ASN A 233 -20.44 3.78 -12.78
N GLY A 234 -19.42 4.60 -13.11
CA GLY A 234 -19.56 6.05 -13.24
C GLY A 234 -19.40 6.85 -11.94
N ARG A 235 -19.38 6.21 -10.76
CA ARG A 235 -19.20 6.82 -9.43
C ARG A 235 -17.79 6.57 -8.90
N TRP A 236 -17.25 7.49 -8.11
CA TRP A 236 -16.03 7.26 -7.34
C TRP A 236 -16.32 6.48 -6.06
N GLU A 237 -15.54 5.44 -5.81
CA GLU A 237 -15.65 4.59 -4.63
C GLU A 237 -14.27 4.42 -3.97
N MET A 238 -14.20 4.59 -2.66
CA MET A 238 -13.03 4.27 -1.84
C MET A 238 -13.22 2.90 -1.20
N ILE A 239 -12.45 1.92 -1.65
CA ILE A 239 -12.40 0.59 -1.07
C ILE A 239 -11.40 0.58 0.08
N SER A 240 -11.84 0.11 1.25
CA SER A 240 -11.01 -0.01 2.45
C SER A 240 -11.32 -1.29 3.20
N LEU A 241 -10.29 -2.10 3.46
CA LEU A 241 -10.43 -3.37 4.17
C LEU A 241 -10.22 -3.12 5.66
N GLY A 242 -11.26 -3.31 6.47
CA GLY A 242 -11.16 -3.37 7.92
C GLY A 242 -10.85 -4.79 8.39
N ALA A 243 -10.90 -5.02 9.70
CA ALA A 243 -10.54 -6.30 10.29
C ALA A 243 -11.41 -7.45 9.77
N LYS A 244 -12.72 -7.38 10.02
CA LYS A 244 -13.69 -8.45 9.72
C LYS A 244 -14.64 -8.09 8.57
N ALA A 245 -14.34 -7.02 7.84
CA ALA A 245 -15.16 -6.53 6.75
C ALA A 245 -14.38 -5.69 5.73
N ALA A 246 -14.81 -5.74 4.48
CA ALA A 246 -14.40 -4.81 3.43
C ALA A 246 -15.52 -3.82 3.16
N TYR A 247 -15.17 -2.58 2.89
CA TYR A 247 -16.11 -1.48 2.73
C TYR A 247 -15.85 -0.72 1.44
N SER A 248 -16.91 -0.15 0.88
CA SER A 248 -16.82 0.98 -0.03
C SER A 248 -17.44 2.22 0.59
N TYR A 249 -16.79 3.35 0.37
CA TYR A 249 -17.27 4.66 0.78
C TYR A 249 -17.29 5.62 -0.41
N ASP A 250 -18.18 6.60 -0.37
CA ASP A 250 -18.03 7.79 -1.19
C ASP A 250 -16.80 8.57 -0.68
N PRO A 251 -15.74 8.76 -1.51
CA PRO A 251 -14.50 9.38 -1.04
C PRO A 251 -14.64 10.86 -0.68
N PHE A 252 -15.67 11.55 -1.19
CA PHE A 252 -15.86 12.98 -0.91
C PHE A 252 -16.58 13.22 0.41
N THR A 253 -17.43 12.28 0.84
CA THR A 253 -18.30 12.47 2.01
C THR A 253 -18.03 11.49 3.15
N GLY A 254 -17.31 10.40 2.88
CA GLY A 254 -17.12 9.31 3.83
C GLY A 254 -18.35 8.44 4.03
N LYS A 255 -19.44 8.64 3.27
CA LYS A 255 -20.66 7.82 3.39
C LYS A 255 -20.36 6.38 2.99
N GLU A 256 -20.65 5.42 3.87
CA GLU A 256 -20.63 4.00 3.54
C GLU A 256 -21.64 3.71 2.42
N LEU A 257 -21.17 3.06 1.36
CA LEU A 257 -21.99 2.65 0.22
C LEU A 257 -22.42 1.20 0.38
N TRP A 258 -21.46 0.32 0.62
CA TRP A 258 -21.70 -1.09 0.86
C TRP A 258 -20.59 -1.68 1.73
N ARG A 259 -20.86 -2.87 2.28
CA ARG A 259 -19.87 -3.70 2.98
C ARG A 259 -20.05 -5.19 2.72
N VAL A 260 -18.93 -5.92 2.79
CA VAL A 260 -18.85 -7.38 2.82
C VAL A 260 -18.23 -7.78 4.15
N GLU A 261 -18.84 -8.74 4.85
CA GLU A 261 -18.39 -9.18 6.17
C GLU A 261 -17.82 -10.61 6.12
N GLU A 262 -16.68 -10.83 6.76
CA GLU A 262 -16.04 -12.13 6.98
C GLU A 262 -15.47 -12.15 8.39
N ARG A 263 -16.20 -12.75 9.34
CA ARG A 263 -15.83 -12.75 10.75
C ARG A 263 -14.87 -13.88 11.14
N GLY A 264 -14.65 -14.84 10.25
CA GLY A 264 -13.75 -15.96 10.52
C GLY A 264 -12.27 -15.59 10.45
N ARG A 265 -11.93 -14.42 9.89
CA ARG A 265 -10.55 -13.91 9.67
C ARG A 265 -10.49 -12.43 10.05
N HIS A 266 -9.28 -11.90 10.27
CA HIS A 266 -9.09 -10.51 10.69
C HIS A 266 -7.76 -9.92 10.20
N SER A 267 -7.43 -8.66 10.52
CA SER A 267 -6.12 -8.06 10.21
C SER A 267 -5.77 -8.00 8.71
N ALA A 268 -6.73 -7.60 7.87
CA ALA A 268 -6.44 -7.31 6.46
C ALA A 268 -5.37 -6.19 6.37
N SER A 269 -4.30 -6.44 5.62
CA SER A 269 -3.16 -5.52 5.49
C SER A 269 -2.83 -5.16 4.04
N THR A 270 -3.35 -5.93 3.09
CA THR A 270 -3.14 -5.73 1.66
C THR A 270 -3.95 -4.57 1.12
N ARG A 271 -3.47 -3.92 0.05
CA ARG A 271 -4.31 -3.01 -0.73
C ARG A 271 -5.23 -3.83 -1.66
N PRO A 272 -6.54 -3.54 -1.75
CA PRO A 272 -7.44 -4.25 -2.66
C PRO A 272 -7.03 -4.01 -4.13
N VAL A 273 -7.29 -5.01 -4.97
CA VAL A 273 -7.02 -4.97 -6.42
C VAL A 273 -8.33 -5.14 -7.17
N MET A 274 -8.49 -4.42 -8.28
CA MET A 274 -9.73 -4.38 -9.05
C MET A 274 -9.47 -4.80 -10.49
N GLY A 275 -10.45 -5.45 -11.09
CA GLY A 275 -10.41 -5.87 -12.48
C GLY A 275 -11.55 -6.84 -12.79
N HIS A 276 -11.91 -6.96 -14.07
CA HIS A 276 -12.96 -7.88 -14.51
C HIS A 276 -14.33 -7.66 -13.84
N GLY A 277 -14.64 -6.41 -13.44
CA GLY A 277 -15.87 -6.07 -12.71
C GLY A 277 -15.91 -6.62 -11.29
N MET A 278 -14.75 -6.93 -10.70
CA MET A 278 -14.59 -7.46 -9.36
C MET A 278 -13.51 -6.73 -8.57
N ILE A 279 -13.61 -6.85 -7.26
CA ILE A 279 -12.67 -6.41 -6.25
C ILE A 279 -12.11 -7.66 -5.58
N PHE A 280 -10.79 -7.76 -5.57
CA PHE A 280 -10.04 -8.87 -5.02
C PHE A 280 -9.28 -8.42 -3.78
N PHE A 281 -9.47 -9.15 -2.68
CA PHE A 281 -8.77 -8.84 -1.44
C PHE A 281 -8.62 -10.05 -0.52
N PRO A 282 -7.41 -10.27 0.04
CA PRO A 282 -7.22 -11.13 1.19
C PRO A 282 -7.88 -10.58 2.46
N THR A 283 -8.47 -11.47 3.26
CA THR A 283 -9.09 -11.13 4.55
C THR A 283 -8.11 -11.10 5.73
N GLY A 284 -6.82 -11.36 5.48
CA GLY A 284 -5.75 -11.24 6.48
C GLY A 284 -5.50 -12.51 7.31
N PHE A 285 -5.16 -12.34 8.58
CA PHE A 285 -4.67 -13.36 9.50
C PHE A 285 -5.80 -14.26 10.08
N SER A 286 -5.53 -15.49 10.55
CA SER A 286 -4.30 -16.31 10.42
C SER A 286 -4.30 -17.27 9.23
N ALA A 287 -5.44 -17.42 8.57
CA ALA A 287 -5.64 -18.27 7.41
C ALA A 287 -6.48 -17.52 6.37
N GLY A 288 -5.93 -16.41 5.86
CA GLY A 288 -6.63 -15.47 5.00
C GLY A 288 -7.34 -16.14 3.84
N HIS A 289 -8.53 -15.63 3.54
CA HIS A 289 -9.27 -16.01 2.35
C HIS A 289 -9.10 -14.89 1.32
N LEU A 290 -8.86 -15.23 0.07
CA LEU A 290 -8.97 -14.28 -1.03
C LEU A 290 -10.43 -14.25 -1.47
N PHE A 291 -11.04 -13.08 -1.39
CA PHE A 291 -12.39 -12.84 -1.86
C PHE A 291 -12.35 -12.23 -3.26
N ALA A 292 -13.30 -12.62 -4.11
CA ALA A 292 -13.70 -11.87 -5.28
C ALA A 292 -15.14 -11.38 -5.10
N VAL A 293 -15.31 -10.06 -5.12
CA VAL A 293 -16.59 -9.40 -4.90
C VAL A 293 -16.93 -8.60 -6.15
N ARG A 294 -18.12 -8.79 -6.72
CA ARG A 294 -18.60 -7.98 -7.84
C ARG A 294 -18.63 -6.51 -7.43
N THR A 295 -18.16 -5.63 -8.31
CA THR A 295 -18.17 -4.18 -8.06
C THR A 295 -19.59 -3.62 -8.00
N GLY A 296 -19.81 -2.60 -7.16
CA GLY A 296 -21.09 -1.95 -6.95
C GLY A 296 -21.92 -2.60 -5.83
N GLY A 297 -23.19 -2.21 -5.74
CA GLY A 297 -24.12 -2.63 -4.69
C GLY A 297 -24.40 -1.53 -3.66
N GLU A 298 -25.26 -1.84 -2.70
CA GLU A 298 -25.64 -0.94 -1.60
C GLU A 298 -25.91 -1.76 -0.32
N GLY A 299 -25.46 -1.25 0.82
CA GLY A 299 -25.67 -1.88 2.13
C GLY A 299 -24.83 -3.14 2.35
N LEU A 300 -25.37 -4.12 3.07
CA LEU A 300 -24.69 -5.39 3.33
C LEU A 300 -24.83 -6.30 2.09
N ILE A 301 -23.71 -6.54 1.38
CA ILE A 301 -23.71 -7.25 0.09
C ILE A 301 -22.99 -8.62 0.13
N THR A 302 -22.66 -9.13 1.32
CA THR A 302 -21.92 -10.39 1.50
C THR A 302 -22.52 -11.55 0.71
N ASP A 303 -23.83 -11.77 0.81
CA ASP A 303 -24.50 -12.93 0.21
C ASP A 303 -24.86 -12.73 -1.27
N THR A 304 -24.77 -11.50 -1.77
CA THR A 304 -25.25 -11.14 -3.12
C THR A 304 -24.12 -10.84 -4.10
N HIS A 305 -22.96 -10.36 -3.61
CA HIS A 305 -21.87 -9.89 -4.48
C HIS A 305 -20.58 -10.71 -4.38
N VAL A 306 -20.42 -11.57 -3.36
CA VAL A 306 -19.27 -12.49 -3.33
C VAL A 306 -19.43 -13.54 -4.42
N VAL A 307 -18.52 -13.53 -5.40
CA VAL A 307 -18.56 -14.44 -6.55
C VAL A 307 -17.86 -15.75 -6.22
N TRP A 308 -16.67 -15.67 -5.62
CA TRP A 308 -15.91 -16.84 -5.16
C TRP A 308 -14.98 -16.48 -4.01
N LYS A 309 -14.52 -17.50 -3.29
CA LYS A 309 -13.51 -17.38 -2.22
C LYS A 309 -12.45 -18.48 -2.38
N VAL A 310 -11.18 -18.12 -2.25
CA VAL A 310 -10.06 -19.07 -2.17
C VAL A 310 -9.52 -19.08 -0.74
N LYS A 311 -9.25 -20.27 -0.19
CA LYS A 311 -8.84 -20.45 1.22
C LYS A 311 -7.40 -20.94 1.42
N ARG A 312 -6.69 -21.25 0.33
CA ARG A 312 -5.33 -21.83 0.37
C ARG A 312 -4.41 -21.02 -0.54
N GLY A 313 -3.14 -20.93 -0.17
CA GLY A 313 -2.12 -20.20 -0.95
C GLY A 313 -2.39 -18.69 -1.05
N VAL A 314 -3.07 -18.10 -0.06
CA VAL A 314 -3.44 -16.69 -0.02
C VAL A 314 -2.38 -15.88 0.74
N SER A 315 -2.10 -14.66 0.28
CA SER A 315 -1.24 -13.71 0.97
C SER A 315 -1.89 -13.13 2.23
N ASN A 316 -1.13 -12.98 3.33
CA ASN A 316 -1.62 -12.26 4.52
C ASN A 316 -1.08 -10.83 4.56
N LYS A 317 0.24 -10.64 4.43
CA LYS A 317 0.89 -9.31 4.40
C LYS A 317 1.11 -8.76 2.98
N PRO A 318 1.72 -9.51 2.06
CA PRO A 318 2.02 -8.98 0.73
C PRO A 318 0.73 -8.73 -0.06
N SER A 319 0.61 -7.55 -0.67
CA SER A 319 -0.53 -7.27 -1.56
C SER A 319 -0.48 -8.15 -2.81
N ILE A 320 -1.64 -8.51 -3.34
CA ILE A 320 -1.75 -9.34 -4.53
C ILE A 320 -1.46 -8.54 -5.82
N LEU A 321 -1.18 -9.22 -6.92
CA LEU A 321 -1.07 -8.61 -8.26
C LEU A 321 -2.10 -9.23 -9.20
N LEU A 322 -2.81 -8.40 -9.95
CA LEU A 322 -3.63 -8.83 -11.09
C LEU A 322 -2.89 -8.47 -12.37
N VAL A 323 -2.45 -9.47 -13.13
CA VAL A 323 -1.86 -9.28 -14.45
C VAL A 323 -2.74 -10.02 -15.45
N GLU A 324 -3.34 -9.26 -16.37
CA GLU A 324 -4.34 -9.77 -17.31
C GLU A 324 -5.49 -10.49 -16.57
N ASP A 325 -5.72 -11.78 -16.84
CA ASP A 325 -6.74 -12.60 -16.20
C ASP A 325 -6.21 -13.42 -15.00
N LEU A 326 -4.99 -13.14 -14.52
CA LEU A 326 -4.32 -13.95 -13.49
C LEU A 326 -3.99 -13.16 -12.23
N ILE A 327 -4.29 -13.74 -11.08
CA ILE A 327 -3.91 -13.19 -9.77
C ILE A 327 -2.69 -13.95 -9.23
N TYR A 328 -1.63 -13.21 -8.91
CA TYR A 328 -0.41 -13.71 -8.31
C TYR A 328 -0.31 -13.31 -6.86
N MET A 329 0.05 -14.27 -6.02
CA MET A 329 0.16 -14.12 -4.58
C MET A 329 1.46 -14.74 -4.06
N ILE A 330 1.94 -14.19 -2.96
CA ILE A 330 3.01 -14.78 -2.15
C ILE A 330 2.57 -14.75 -0.69
N GLY A 331 2.45 -15.93 -0.07
CA GLY A 331 2.16 -16.07 1.34
C GLY A 331 3.40 -15.79 2.18
N ASP A 332 3.19 -15.38 3.43
CA ASP A 332 4.24 -14.95 4.37
C ASP A 332 5.35 -16.01 4.55
N THR A 333 5.05 -17.30 4.39
CA THR A 333 6.01 -18.42 4.51
C THR A 333 6.56 -18.92 3.16
N GLY A 334 6.46 -18.10 2.11
CA GLY A 334 7.05 -18.40 0.80
C GLY A 334 6.22 -19.32 -0.09
N ILE A 335 4.90 -19.44 0.12
CA ILE A 335 4.03 -20.08 -0.88
C ILE A 335 3.64 -19.07 -1.94
N ALA A 336 4.22 -19.18 -3.13
CA ALA A 336 3.72 -18.47 -4.31
C ALA A 336 2.56 -19.23 -4.92
N SER A 337 1.55 -18.51 -5.42
CA SER A 337 0.42 -19.11 -6.11
C SER A 337 -0.07 -18.21 -7.23
N CYS A 338 -0.70 -18.84 -8.22
CA CYS A 338 -1.41 -18.18 -9.30
C CYS A 338 -2.78 -18.79 -9.46
N ILE A 339 -3.78 -17.93 -9.61
CA ILE A 339 -5.16 -18.34 -9.82
C ILE A 339 -5.74 -17.58 -11.03
N ASP A 340 -6.77 -18.16 -11.63
CA ASP A 340 -7.61 -17.49 -12.61
C ASP A 340 -8.51 -16.46 -11.91
N ALA A 341 -8.41 -15.20 -12.31
CA ALA A 341 -9.10 -14.08 -11.67
C ALA A 341 -10.62 -14.12 -11.83
N ARG A 342 -11.13 -14.84 -12.82
CA ARG A 342 -12.58 -14.92 -13.09
C ARG A 342 -13.23 -16.02 -12.28
N THR A 343 -12.53 -17.14 -12.12
CA THR A 343 -13.10 -18.37 -11.54
C THR A 343 -12.58 -18.71 -10.15
N GLY A 344 -11.44 -18.12 -9.73
CA GLY A 344 -10.74 -18.49 -8.50
C GLY A 344 -10.01 -19.84 -8.59
N GLN A 345 -9.95 -20.46 -9.77
CA GLN A 345 -9.27 -21.75 -9.96
C GLN A 345 -7.76 -21.58 -9.75
N GLN A 346 -7.19 -22.40 -8.85
CA GLN A 346 -5.75 -22.49 -8.69
C GLN A 346 -5.11 -23.12 -9.94
N LEU A 347 -4.16 -22.40 -10.55
CA LEU A 347 -3.42 -22.86 -11.72
C LEU A 347 -2.10 -23.50 -11.30
N TRP A 348 -1.37 -22.83 -10.42
CA TRP A 348 -0.16 -23.39 -9.83
C TRP A 348 0.08 -22.86 -8.43
N GLN A 349 0.88 -23.62 -7.69
CA GLN A 349 1.40 -23.27 -6.37
C GLN A 349 2.84 -23.76 -6.29
N HIS A 350 3.73 -22.93 -5.76
CA HIS A 350 5.15 -23.23 -5.67
C HIS A 350 5.74 -22.76 -4.33
N ARG A 351 6.60 -23.57 -3.72
CA ARG A 351 7.34 -23.19 -2.51
C ARG A 351 8.59 -22.42 -2.90
N MET A 352 8.57 -21.13 -2.65
CA MET A 352 9.74 -20.27 -2.64
C MET A 352 10.36 -20.29 -1.23
N SER A 353 11.69 -20.20 -1.16
CA SER A 353 12.41 -20.07 0.10
C SER A 353 12.20 -18.68 0.72
N GLY A 354 12.27 -18.60 2.05
CA GLY A 354 12.23 -17.35 2.80
C GLY A 354 10.83 -16.92 3.24
N GLU A 355 10.79 -15.83 4.00
CA GLU A 355 9.57 -15.17 4.46
C GLU A 355 9.30 -13.90 3.64
N TYR A 356 8.05 -13.44 3.60
CA TYR A 356 7.64 -12.33 2.74
C TYR A 356 6.72 -11.35 3.47
N SER A 357 7.15 -10.10 3.52
CA SER A 357 6.34 -8.94 3.94
C SER A 357 6.17 -7.92 2.81
N ALA A 358 7.21 -7.74 1.99
CA ALA A 358 7.17 -6.83 0.85
C ALA A 358 6.16 -7.31 -0.21
N SER A 359 5.39 -6.37 -0.74
CA SER A 359 4.42 -6.69 -1.78
C SER A 359 5.11 -6.77 -3.15
N PRO A 360 4.76 -7.77 -3.99
CA PRO A 360 5.32 -7.90 -5.32
C PRO A 360 4.91 -6.76 -6.26
N VAL A 361 5.68 -6.59 -7.33
CA VAL A 361 5.42 -5.66 -8.43
C VAL A 361 5.45 -6.35 -9.79
N TYR A 362 4.68 -5.81 -10.73
CA TYR A 362 4.72 -6.18 -12.15
C TYR A 362 5.36 -5.04 -12.95
N ALA A 363 6.49 -5.33 -13.60
CA ALA A 363 7.22 -4.34 -14.36
C ALA A 363 8.08 -5.02 -15.43
N ASP A 364 8.23 -4.36 -16.58
CA ASP A 364 9.02 -4.86 -17.72
C ASP A 364 8.69 -6.32 -18.08
N GLY A 365 7.39 -6.64 -18.13
CA GLY A 365 6.87 -7.97 -18.49
C GLY A 365 7.09 -9.07 -17.45
N ARG A 366 7.54 -8.73 -16.23
CA ARG A 366 7.94 -9.71 -15.21
C ARG A 366 7.30 -9.42 -13.86
N LEU A 367 7.13 -10.47 -13.07
CA LEU A 367 6.71 -10.41 -11.67
C LEU A 367 7.94 -10.46 -10.77
N TRP A 368 7.99 -9.60 -9.77
CA TRP A 368 9.14 -9.47 -8.87
C TRP A 368 8.69 -9.66 -7.42
N PHE A 369 9.28 -10.64 -6.73
CA PHE A 369 8.95 -11.00 -5.35
C PHE A 369 10.17 -10.82 -4.46
N PHE A 370 10.02 -10.13 -3.32
CA PHE A 370 11.12 -9.70 -2.46
C PHE A 370 10.95 -10.32 -1.07
N SER A 371 11.92 -11.12 -0.63
CA SER A 371 11.85 -11.81 0.65
C SER A 371 12.53 -11.02 1.78
N GLU A 372 12.13 -11.37 3.00
CA GLU A 372 12.72 -10.85 4.22
C GLU A 372 14.18 -11.27 4.43
N ASP A 373 14.70 -12.28 3.72
CA ASP A 373 16.11 -12.67 3.76
C ASP A 373 16.93 -12.11 2.58
N GLY A 374 16.32 -11.23 1.77
CA GLY A 374 17.03 -10.45 0.74
C GLY A 374 17.09 -11.08 -0.63
N LYS A 375 16.46 -12.25 -0.80
CA LYS A 375 16.24 -12.86 -2.10
C LYS A 375 15.18 -12.05 -2.87
N THR A 376 15.46 -11.77 -4.14
CA THR A 376 14.43 -11.37 -5.10
C THR A 376 14.26 -12.47 -6.12
N THR A 377 13.04 -12.94 -6.34
CA THR A 377 12.72 -13.95 -7.35
C THR A 377 11.92 -13.30 -8.48
N VAL A 378 12.31 -13.60 -9.71
CA VAL A 378 11.72 -13.01 -10.92
C VAL A 378 10.98 -14.10 -11.69
N LEU A 379 9.70 -13.89 -11.94
CA LEU A 379 8.87 -14.84 -12.70
C LEU A 379 8.36 -14.20 -13.99
N LYS A 380 8.17 -15.02 -15.03
CA LYS A 380 7.26 -14.64 -16.12
C LYS A 380 5.82 -14.84 -15.66
N PRO A 381 4.90 -13.92 -15.99
CA PRO A 381 3.48 -14.18 -15.85
C PRO A 381 3.09 -15.36 -16.76
N GLY A 382 2.31 -16.29 -16.22
CA GLY A 382 1.71 -17.37 -16.98
C GLY A 382 0.85 -18.30 -16.13
N ARG A 383 0.20 -19.23 -16.83
CA ARG A 383 -0.59 -20.33 -16.24
C ARG A 383 0.28 -21.49 -15.74
N VAL A 384 1.60 -21.39 -15.91
CA VAL A 384 2.62 -22.28 -15.34
C VAL A 384 3.65 -21.46 -14.58
N PHE A 385 4.27 -22.04 -13.56
CA PHE A 385 5.35 -21.38 -12.83
C PHE A 385 6.63 -21.37 -13.68
N GLU A 386 7.17 -20.19 -13.97
CA GLU A 386 8.42 -20.01 -14.72
C GLU A 386 9.30 -18.94 -14.05
N GLN A 387 10.30 -19.38 -13.29
CA GLN A 387 11.32 -18.51 -12.73
C GLN A 387 12.39 -18.19 -13.78
N VAL A 388 12.69 -16.91 -13.95
CA VAL A 388 13.62 -16.38 -14.96
C VAL A 388 14.77 -15.57 -14.38
N GLY A 389 14.78 -15.35 -13.07
CA GLY A 389 15.85 -14.63 -12.39
C GLY A 389 15.81 -14.81 -10.89
N GLU A 390 16.96 -14.64 -10.27
CA GLU A 390 17.14 -14.64 -8.82
C GLU A 390 18.26 -13.69 -8.44
N ASN A 391 18.02 -12.87 -7.42
CA ASN A 391 18.95 -11.85 -6.94
C ASN A 391 19.05 -11.91 -5.42
N ARG A 392 20.11 -11.34 -4.85
CA ARG A 392 20.29 -11.24 -3.40
C ARG A 392 20.91 -9.90 -2.99
N LEU A 393 20.33 -9.28 -1.96
CA LEU A 393 20.93 -8.22 -1.15
C LEU A 393 20.98 -8.71 0.30
N ASP A 394 21.97 -8.28 1.09
CA ASP A 394 22.28 -8.97 2.35
C ASP A 394 21.21 -8.78 3.44
N GLU A 395 20.55 -7.62 3.45
CA GLU A 395 19.84 -7.12 4.63
C GLU A 395 18.31 -7.35 4.58
N GLY A 396 17.80 -7.89 3.48
CA GLY A 396 16.39 -8.28 3.36
C GLY A 396 15.36 -7.17 3.24
N PHE A 397 14.16 -7.53 2.76
CA PHE A 397 13.10 -6.58 2.43
C PHE A 397 11.85 -6.76 3.31
N LEU A 398 11.47 -5.69 4.01
CA LEU A 398 10.11 -5.55 4.56
C LEU A 398 9.31 -4.48 3.80
N ALA A 399 9.99 -3.44 3.31
CA ALA A 399 9.42 -2.43 2.45
C ALA A 399 9.22 -2.97 1.02
N SER A 400 8.19 -2.49 0.34
CA SER A 400 7.96 -2.81 -1.08
C SER A 400 8.84 -1.91 -1.96
N PRO A 401 9.21 -2.33 -3.18
CA PRO A 401 10.06 -1.53 -4.05
C PRO A 401 9.35 -0.28 -4.59
N ALA A 402 10.14 0.70 -5.00
CA ALA A 402 9.70 1.71 -5.97
C ALA A 402 10.40 1.50 -7.31
N ILE A 403 9.74 1.94 -8.38
CA ILE A 403 10.28 1.85 -9.73
C ILE A 403 10.15 3.22 -10.37
N ALA A 404 11.24 3.72 -10.93
CA ALA A 404 11.25 4.94 -11.71
C ALA A 404 12.21 4.79 -12.88
N GLU A 405 11.76 5.21 -14.06
CA GLU A 405 12.52 5.11 -15.32
C GLU A 405 12.96 3.65 -15.57
N LYS A 406 14.27 3.38 -15.56
CA LYS A 406 14.87 2.05 -15.77
C LYS A 406 15.51 1.47 -14.50
N ALA A 407 15.14 1.97 -13.33
CA ALA A 407 15.73 1.58 -12.06
C ALA A 407 14.71 1.06 -11.04
N PHE A 408 15.15 0.10 -10.24
CA PHE A 408 14.52 -0.23 -8.97
C PHE A 408 15.14 0.61 -7.84
N TYR A 409 14.28 1.03 -6.91
CA TYR A 409 14.66 1.65 -5.66
C TYR A 409 14.22 0.74 -4.54
N LEU A 410 15.19 0.04 -3.93
CA LEU A 410 14.94 -1.05 -3.00
C LEU A 410 15.38 -0.64 -1.60
N ARG A 411 14.44 -0.60 -0.66
CA ARG A 411 14.75 -0.39 0.76
C ARG A 411 14.90 -1.74 1.44
N THR A 412 16.11 -2.05 1.90
CA THR A 412 16.37 -3.14 2.83
C THR A 412 16.22 -2.68 4.27
N ARG A 413 16.48 -3.56 5.25
CA ARG A 413 16.44 -3.18 6.67
C ARG A 413 17.33 -2.00 7.04
N THR A 414 18.47 -1.85 6.37
CA THR A 414 19.52 -0.89 6.75
C THR A 414 19.92 0.08 5.64
N HIS A 415 19.46 -0.13 4.39
CA HIS A 415 19.92 0.66 3.25
C HIS A 415 18.81 0.92 2.22
N LEU A 416 18.96 1.99 1.45
CA LEU A 416 18.27 2.22 0.19
C LEU A 416 19.24 2.01 -0.97
N TYR A 417 18.82 1.29 -1.99
CA TYR A 417 19.61 1.01 -3.19
C TYR A 417 18.94 1.60 -4.42
N ARG A 418 19.73 2.07 -5.38
CA ARG A 418 19.31 2.18 -6.79
C ARG A 418 19.96 1.05 -7.58
N ILE A 419 19.11 0.20 -8.15
CA ILE A 419 19.52 -0.93 -8.98
C ILE A 419 19.15 -0.62 -10.43
N GLU A 420 20.15 -0.58 -11.31
CA GLU A 420 20.01 -0.23 -12.73
C GLU A 420 21.11 -0.94 -13.53
N GLU A 421 20.79 -1.35 -14.75
CA GLU A 421 21.80 -1.90 -15.67
C GLU A 421 22.78 -0.78 -16.08
N LYS A 422 24.08 -1.03 -15.84
CA LYS A 422 25.15 -0.06 -16.11
C LYS A 422 25.49 0.03 -17.59
#